data_AF-A0AAD8YC07-F1
#
_entry.id   AF-A0AAD8YC07-F1
#
_cell.length_a   1.000
_cell.length_b   1.000
_cell.length_c   1.000
_cell.angle_alpha   90.00
_cell.angle_beta   90.00
_cell.angle_gamma   90.00
#
_symmetry.space_group_name_H-M   'P 1'
#
loop_
_entity.id
_entity.type
_entity.pdbx_description
1 polymer ?
#
loop_
_entity_poly.entity_id
_entity_poly.type
_entity_poly.pdbx_seq_one_letter_code
_entity_poly.pdbx_strand_id
1 'polypeptide(L)'
;MPSCSPSSAPTEAPSKPTGVNLFYAIWVEGNEGCRNDGDEPDYMAVNPTEWLSSTMEACCKKYFVGYLYDACMGRYPPDHDDCNVMLFYPDWDGSNKNCLDDGKEPYYMLSNHQYFLSNTREECCEKFYYWDFYTCSGTTPELTHGEFYPDWSGGGSTCLADGNKIPDYMIGNQKWFLSTTLEKCCERHFYWDINDCLGTTAVGTDKWYASYEDQKCVQDCSGAPPCGGVAEPWDQKYTSKEQCCKGQLSWVAKCRFK
;
A
#
# COMPACT_ATOMS: atom_id res chain seq x y z
N MET A 1 -10.93 -73.93 25.39
CA MET A 1 -9.63 -73.55 26.00
C MET A 1 -8.70 -73.12 24.87
N PRO A 2 -7.73 -72.18 25.02
CA PRO A 2 -7.21 -71.56 26.25
C PRO A 2 -7.16 -70.01 26.25
N SER A 3 -6.77 -69.48 27.41
CA SER A 3 -6.48 -68.11 27.84
C SER A 3 -5.15 -67.56 27.31
N CYS A 4 -4.99 -66.22 27.25
CA CYS A 4 -3.75 -65.53 27.66
C CYS A 4 -3.98 -64.01 27.86
N SER A 5 -3.47 -63.50 28.99
CA SER A 5 -3.46 -62.10 29.47
C SER A 5 -2.54 -61.16 28.68
N PRO A 6 -2.64 -59.84 28.92
CA PRO A 6 -1.47 -58.97 29.08
C PRO A 6 -1.53 -58.25 30.45
N SER A 7 -0.50 -58.33 31.30
CA SER A 7 0.80 -57.63 31.28
C SER A 7 0.69 -56.18 31.74
N SER A 8 1.41 -55.90 32.83
CA SER A 8 1.36 -54.75 33.71
C SER A 8 1.77 -53.42 33.09
N ALA A 9 1.23 -52.36 33.68
CA ALA A 9 1.37 -50.93 33.38
C ALA A 9 2.81 -50.38 33.23
N PRO A 10 2.99 -49.28 32.49
CA PRO A 10 3.77 -48.15 32.96
C PRO A 10 2.88 -47.22 33.81
N THR A 11 3.41 -46.76 34.93
CA THR A 11 2.81 -45.78 35.85
C THR A 11 2.29 -44.56 35.06
N GLU A 12 0.97 -44.45 34.92
CA GLU A 12 0.32 -43.21 34.51
C GLU A 12 0.68 -42.14 35.55
N ALA A 13 1.36 -41.09 35.08
CA ALA A 13 1.30 -39.79 35.72
C ALA A 13 -0.19 -39.43 35.88
N PRO A 14 -0.61 -38.77 36.99
CA PRO A 14 -2.00 -38.44 37.18
C PRO A 14 -2.50 -37.65 35.97
N SER A 15 -3.42 -38.29 35.24
CA SER A 15 -4.15 -37.73 34.11
C SER A 15 -4.74 -36.39 34.54
N LYS A 16 -4.28 -35.31 33.90
CA LYS A 16 -4.75 -33.94 34.11
C LYS A 16 -6.29 -33.96 34.01
N PRO A 17 -7.03 -33.57 35.06
CA PRO A 17 -8.48 -33.73 35.06
C PRO A 17 -9.06 -32.79 34.00
N THR A 18 -9.62 -33.40 32.95
CA THR A 18 -10.50 -32.72 32.00
C THR A 18 -11.69 -32.14 32.76
N GLY A 19 -11.83 -30.82 32.70
CA GLY A 19 -13.08 -30.15 33.00
C GLY A 19 -13.06 -29.28 34.24
N VAL A 20 -12.43 -28.12 34.12
CA VAL A 20 -12.95 -26.82 34.58
C VAL A 20 -12.04 -25.74 33.95
N ASN A 21 -12.61 -24.80 33.20
CA ASN A 21 -11.89 -23.63 32.65
C ASN A 21 -11.49 -22.70 33.82
N LEU A 22 -10.54 -23.11 34.65
CA LEU A 22 -10.09 -22.34 35.80
C LEU A 22 -8.99 -21.36 35.40
N PHE A 23 -8.98 -20.24 36.09
CA PHE A 23 -8.04 -19.16 35.89
C PHE A 23 -6.88 -19.24 36.88
N TYR A 24 -5.65 -19.12 36.39
CA TYR A 24 -4.43 -19.02 37.20
C TYR A 24 -3.68 -17.72 36.91
N ALA A 25 -3.00 -17.18 37.91
CA ALA A 25 -2.27 -15.93 37.76
C ALA A 25 -0.87 -16.16 37.16
N ILE A 26 -0.44 -15.22 36.35
CA ILE A 26 0.91 -15.09 35.82
C ILE A 26 1.52 -13.77 36.32
N TRP A 27 2.76 -13.83 36.77
CA TRP A 27 3.50 -12.69 37.33
C TRP A 27 4.76 -12.41 36.54
N VAL A 28 4.69 -12.58 35.21
CA VAL A 28 5.80 -12.23 34.32
C VAL A 28 5.71 -10.73 34.07
N GLU A 29 6.80 -10.01 34.30
CA GLU A 29 6.87 -8.55 34.13
C GLU A 29 6.42 -8.15 32.71
N GLY A 30 5.37 -7.34 32.60
CA GLY A 30 4.76 -6.92 31.33
C GLY A 30 3.75 -7.90 30.72
N ASN A 31 3.40 -8.98 31.45
CA ASN A 31 2.38 -9.96 31.08
C ASN A 31 1.67 -10.46 32.34
N GLU A 32 1.44 -9.58 33.32
CA GLU A 32 0.73 -9.92 34.55
C GLU A 32 -0.77 -10.03 34.30
N GLY A 33 -1.39 -11.14 34.73
CA GLY A 33 -2.80 -11.36 34.51
C GLY A 33 -3.27 -12.75 34.91
N CYS A 34 -4.48 -13.10 34.51
CA CYS A 34 -5.05 -14.42 34.77
C CYS A 34 -5.35 -15.14 33.44
N ARG A 35 -4.84 -16.37 33.27
CA ARG A 35 -5.02 -17.20 32.07
C ARG A 35 -5.88 -18.42 32.34
N ASN A 36 -6.52 -18.94 31.30
CA ASN A 36 -7.31 -20.17 31.31
C ASN A 36 -6.95 -21.11 30.15
N ASP A 37 -5.69 -21.08 29.70
CA ASP A 37 -5.16 -21.85 28.57
C ASP A 37 -4.83 -23.32 28.93
N GLY A 38 -4.86 -23.67 30.21
CA GLY A 38 -4.51 -25.01 30.68
C GLY A 38 -3.01 -25.26 30.76
N ASP A 39 -2.19 -24.21 30.64
CA ASP A 39 -0.73 -24.25 30.78
C ASP A 39 -0.27 -23.80 32.19
N GLU A 40 -1.12 -24.00 33.21
CA GLU A 40 -0.76 -23.66 34.57
C GLU A 40 0.49 -24.42 35.05
N PRO A 41 1.40 -23.77 35.79
CA PRO A 41 2.56 -24.45 36.37
C PRO A 41 2.16 -25.62 37.27
N ASP A 42 2.97 -26.69 37.29
CA ASP A 42 2.68 -27.93 38.03
C ASP A 42 2.32 -27.70 39.51
N TYR A 43 2.96 -26.74 40.17
CA TYR A 43 2.67 -26.44 41.58
C TYR A 43 1.26 -25.86 41.80
N MET A 44 0.69 -25.18 40.80
CA MET A 44 -0.69 -24.69 40.83
C MET A 44 -1.69 -25.81 40.56
N ALA A 45 -1.32 -26.76 39.70
CA ALA A 45 -2.11 -27.96 39.43
C ALA A 45 -2.17 -28.91 40.64
N VAL A 46 -1.11 -28.96 41.46
CA VAL A 46 -1.06 -29.77 42.69
C VAL A 46 -1.94 -29.22 43.83
N ASN A 47 -2.18 -27.91 43.88
CA ASN A 47 -3.09 -27.30 44.87
C ASN A 47 -4.12 -26.34 44.22
N PRO A 48 -5.10 -26.87 43.46
CA PRO A 48 -5.97 -26.07 42.63
C PRO A 48 -6.90 -25.14 43.42
N THR A 49 -7.31 -25.53 44.64
CA THR A 49 -8.13 -24.67 45.51
C THR A 49 -7.37 -23.44 46.01
N GLU A 50 -6.04 -23.56 46.12
CA GLU A 50 -5.17 -22.45 46.52
C GLU A 50 -4.81 -21.58 45.33
N TRP A 51 -4.56 -22.15 44.15
CA TRP A 51 -3.98 -21.40 43.04
C TRP A 51 -4.97 -20.98 41.95
N LEU A 52 -6.01 -21.78 41.73
CA LEU A 52 -6.94 -21.60 40.63
C LEU A 52 -8.24 -20.94 41.10
N SER A 53 -8.90 -20.24 40.17
CA SER A 53 -10.19 -19.60 40.41
C SER A 53 -11.19 -19.98 39.33
N SER A 54 -12.47 -20.10 39.68
CA SER A 54 -13.52 -20.46 38.73
C SER A 54 -13.90 -19.34 37.76
N THR A 55 -13.49 -18.10 38.04
CA THR A 55 -13.73 -16.93 37.18
C THR A 55 -12.49 -16.06 37.11
N MET A 56 -12.35 -15.33 36.00
CA MET A 56 -11.31 -14.30 35.82
C MET A 56 -11.36 -13.27 36.96
N GLU A 57 -12.56 -12.82 37.36
CA GLU A 57 -12.73 -11.88 38.46
C GLU A 57 -12.24 -12.40 39.80
N ALA A 58 -12.53 -13.68 40.11
CA ALA A 58 -12.03 -14.30 41.33
C ALA A 58 -10.50 -14.43 41.32
N CYS A 59 -9.90 -14.75 40.17
CA CYS A 59 -8.44 -14.81 40.01
C CYS A 59 -7.82 -13.41 40.18
N CYS A 60 -8.35 -12.42 39.45
CA CYS A 60 -7.83 -11.06 39.48
C CYS A 60 -7.90 -10.46 40.88
N LYS A 61 -9.05 -10.61 41.55
CA LYS A 61 -9.27 -10.12 42.91
C LYS A 61 -8.34 -10.77 43.95
N LYS A 62 -7.91 -12.00 43.69
CA LYS A 62 -7.09 -12.79 44.61
C LYS A 62 -5.62 -12.42 44.53
N TYR A 63 -5.09 -12.17 43.33
CA TYR A 63 -3.64 -12.01 43.12
C TYR A 63 -3.20 -10.59 42.77
N PHE A 64 -4.13 -9.75 42.34
CA PHE A 64 -3.83 -8.41 41.88
C PHE A 64 -4.64 -7.39 42.67
N VAL A 65 -4.02 -6.26 42.97
CA VAL A 65 -4.62 -5.17 43.75
C VAL A 65 -4.35 -3.83 43.08
N GLY A 66 -5.27 -2.87 43.23
CA GLY A 66 -5.14 -1.55 42.61
C GLY A 66 -5.07 -1.63 41.09
N TYR A 67 -4.12 -0.92 40.48
CA TYR A 67 -4.00 -0.84 39.01
C TYR A 67 -3.78 -2.20 38.34
N LEU A 68 -3.15 -3.16 39.03
CA LEU A 68 -2.97 -4.52 38.51
C LEU A 68 -4.28 -5.32 38.48
N TYR A 69 -5.22 -5.05 39.40
CA TYR A 69 -6.55 -5.66 39.37
C TYR A 69 -7.33 -5.18 38.15
N ASP A 70 -7.28 -3.87 37.90
CA ASP A 70 -7.96 -3.26 36.76
C ASP A 70 -7.35 -3.71 35.43
N ALA A 71 -6.02 -3.80 35.34
CA ALA A 71 -5.31 -4.40 34.21
C ALA A 71 -5.72 -5.87 33.99
N CYS A 72 -5.73 -6.67 35.06
CA CYS A 72 -6.14 -8.09 35.00
C CYS A 72 -7.60 -8.27 34.58
N MET A 73 -8.50 -7.38 35.00
CA MET A 73 -9.91 -7.41 34.65
C MET A 73 -10.20 -6.86 33.23
N GLY A 74 -9.19 -6.36 32.52
CA GLY A 74 -9.39 -5.61 31.28
C GLY A 74 -10.20 -4.32 31.50
N ARG A 75 -10.23 -3.80 32.73
CA ARG A 75 -10.98 -2.63 33.20
C ARG A 75 -10.06 -1.40 33.32
N TYR A 76 -9.12 -1.22 32.40
CA TYR A 76 -8.59 0.13 32.16
C TYR A 76 -9.77 1.08 31.91
N PRO A 77 -9.75 2.31 32.44
CA PRO A 77 -10.96 3.10 32.61
C PRO A 77 -11.67 3.30 31.25
N PRO A 78 -12.99 3.10 31.20
CA PRO A 78 -13.81 3.44 30.06
C PRO A 78 -14.01 4.96 30.06
N ASP A 79 -12.94 5.69 29.78
CA ASP A 79 -13.06 7.09 29.39
C ASP A 79 -13.31 7.16 27.88
N HIS A 80 -14.09 8.15 27.52
CA HIS A 80 -14.87 8.36 26.30
C HIS A 80 -14.03 8.59 25.00
N ASP A 81 -12.83 7.98 24.91
CA ASP A 81 -11.93 7.89 23.76
C ASP A 81 -11.44 6.43 23.64
N ASP A 82 -12.09 5.70 22.74
CA ASP A 82 -11.98 4.26 22.48
C ASP A 82 -10.58 3.88 21.95
N CYS A 83 -9.72 3.28 22.79
CA CYS A 83 -8.35 2.86 22.44
C CYS A 83 -7.96 1.46 22.94
N ASN A 84 -8.92 0.58 23.25
CA ASN A 84 -8.67 -0.88 23.20
C ASN A 84 -8.86 -1.37 21.75
N VAL A 85 -8.21 -0.67 20.82
CA VAL A 85 -8.13 -1.07 19.42
C VAL A 85 -7.19 -2.26 19.36
N MET A 86 -7.60 -3.32 18.68
CA MET A 86 -6.65 -4.27 18.11
C MET A 86 -5.75 -3.44 17.18
N LEU A 87 -4.55 -3.08 17.63
CA LEU A 87 -3.66 -2.20 16.88
C LEU A 87 -3.06 -2.95 15.70
N PHE A 88 -2.93 -2.26 14.58
CA PHE A 88 -2.41 -2.84 13.36
C PHE A 88 -0.89 -2.70 13.31
N TYR A 89 -0.20 -3.81 13.04
CA TYR A 89 1.25 -3.86 12.83
C TYR A 89 1.61 -4.55 11.52
N PRO A 90 2.74 -4.20 10.87
CA PRO A 90 3.07 -4.76 9.57
C PRO A 90 3.53 -6.23 9.67
N ASP A 91 3.01 -7.08 8.79
CA ASP A 91 3.35 -8.52 8.69
C ASP A 91 4.73 -8.79 8.06
N TRP A 92 5.80 -8.21 8.61
CA TRP A 92 7.14 -8.39 8.06
C TRP A 92 7.70 -9.80 8.25
N ASP A 93 7.27 -10.49 9.29
CA ASP A 93 7.69 -11.86 9.59
C ASP A 93 6.88 -12.93 8.82
N GLY A 94 5.75 -12.56 8.20
CA GLY A 94 4.92 -13.43 7.39
C GLY A 94 5.01 -13.13 5.89
N SER A 95 3.89 -12.74 5.31
CA SER A 95 3.74 -12.53 3.86
C SER A 95 4.30 -11.18 3.38
N ASN A 96 4.54 -10.24 4.30
CA ASN A 96 4.98 -8.87 4.04
C ASN A 96 4.07 -8.13 3.04
N LYS A 97 2.76 -8.28 3.23
CA LYS A 97 1.73 -7.70 2.34
C LYS A 97 0.54 -7.07 3.06
N ASN A 98 0.38 -7.29 4.36
CA ASN A 98 -0.73 -6.73 5.11
C ASN A 98 -0.31 -6.25 6.49
N CYS A 99 -1.27 -5.65 7.19
CA CYS A 99 -1.16 -5.39 8.61
C CYS A 99 -2.06 -6.36 9.39
N LEU A 100 -1.53 -6.89 10.49
CA LEU A 100 -2.19 -7.82 11.40
C LEU A 100 -2.63 -7.09 12.66
N ASP A 101 -3.67 -7.63 13.30
CA ASP A 101 -4.28 -7.15 14.54
C ASP A 101 -4.51 -8.33 15.52
N ASP A 102 -3.71 -9.40 15.40
CA ASP A 102 -3.93 -10.69 16.06
C ASP A 102 -3.29 -10.82 17.45
N GLY A 103 -2.70 -9.74 17.98
CA GLY A 103 -2.03 -9.72 19.29
C GLY A 103 -0.73 -10.52 19.34
N LYS A 104 -0.11 -10.84 18.19
CA LYS A 104 1.18 -11.56 18.10
C LYS A 104 2.32 -10.68 17.64
N GLU A 105 2.27 -9.39 17.97
CA GLU A 105 3.27 -8.39 17.62
C GLU A 105 4.67 -8.84 18.09
N PRO A 106 5.70 -8.79 17.23
CA PRO A 106 7.08 -9.00 17.66
C PRO A 106 7.52 -7.98 18.71
N TYR A 107 8.35 -8.41 19.66
CA TYR A 107 8.79 -7.57 20.80
C TYR A 107 9.40 -6.22 20.38
N TYR A 108 10.12 -6.17 19.25
CA TYR A 108 10.72 -4.91 18.79
C TYR A 108 9.67 -3.90 18.29
N MET A 109 8.50 -4.36 17.84
CA MET A 109 7.37 -3.51 17.48
C MET A 109 6.69 -2.95 18.72
N LEU A 110 6.57 -3.76 19.78
CA LEU A 110 6.07 -3.32 21.10
C LEU A 110 7.01 -2.30 21.76
N SER A 111 8.32 -2.51 21.65
CA SER A 111 9.35 -1.62 22.19
C SER A 111 9.35 -0.22 21.56
N ASN A 112 8.81 -0.09 20.33
CA ASN A 112 8.66 1.18 19.63
C ASN A 112 7.24 1.30 19.04
N HIS A 113 6.24 1.12 19.91
CA HIS A 113 4.84 1.05 19.53
C HIS A 113 4.35 2.25 18.73
N GLN A 114 4.82 3.48 19.04
CA GLN A 114 4.43 4.70 18.31
C GLN A 114 4.86 4.69 16.84
N TYR A 115 5.90 3.91 16.54
CA TYR A 115 6.38 3.76 15.17
C TYR A 115 5.69 2.60 14.45
N PHE A 116 5.55 1.44 15.09
CA PHE A 116 5.10 0.23 14.41
C PHE A 116 3.59 -0.03 14.48
N LEU A 117 2.93 0.44 15.53
CA LEU A 117 1.51 0.20 15.75
C LEU A 117 0.69 1.37 15.23
N SER A 118 -0.43 1.06 14.58
CA SER A 118 -1.38 2.05 14.07
C SER A 118 -2.79 1.74 14.57
N ASN A 119 -3.64 2.75 14.68
CA ASN A 119 -4.99 2.58 15.21
C ASN A 119 -5.92 1.93 14.18
N THR A 120 -5.63 2.11 12.90
CA THR A 120 -6.41 1.54 11.80
C THR A 120 -5.51 0.74 10.87
N ARG A 121 -6.11 -0.22 10.17
CA ARG A 121 -5.43 -1.00 9.14
C ARG A 121 -4.92 -0.08 8.04
N GLU A 122 -5.71 0.92 7.68
CA GLU A 122 -5.41 1.93 6.67
C GLU A 122 -4.15 2.74 7.04
N GLU A 123 -4.05 3.23 8.27
CA GLU A 123 -2.85 3.96 8.73
C GLU A 123 -1.59 3.08 8.66
N CYS A 124 -1.69 1.82 9.08
CA CYS A 124 -0.58 0.88 9.00
C CYS A 124 -0.18 0.61 7.53
N CYS A 125 -1.16 0.38 6.66
CA CYS A 125 -0.95 0.17 5.24
C CYS A 125 -0.37 1.41 4.56
N GLU A 126 -0.81 2.62 4.90
CA GLU A 126 -0.26 3.86 4.36
C GLU A 126 1.20 4.06 4.80
N LYS A 127 1.56 3.63 6.02
CA LYS A 127 2.91 3.79 6.54
C LYS A 127 3.91 2.78 5.96
N PHE A 128 3.52 1.51 5.87
CA PHE A 128 4.44 0.41 5.56
C PHE A 128 4.22 -0.24 4.19
N TYR A 129 3.01 -0.11 3.64
CA TYR A 129 2.58 -0.75 2.39
C TYR A 129 1.97 0.25 1.41
N TYR A 130 2.41 1.52 1.43
CA TYR A 130 1.83 2.58 0.58
C TYR A 130 1.83 2.25 -0.92
N TRP A 131 2.76 1.39 -1.35
CA TRP A 131 2.92 0.93 -2.73
C TRP A 131 1.88 -0.12 -3.15
N ASP A 132 1.21 -0.76 -2.19
CA ASP A 132 0.16 -1.76 -2.39
C ASP A 132 -0.98 -1.56 -1.36
N PHE A 133 -1.31 -0.28 -1.12
CA PHE A 133 -2.19 0.15 -0.03
C PHE A 133 -3.54 -0.58 -0.06
N TYR A 134 -4.17 -0.68 -1.22
CA TYR A 134 -5.52 -1.24 -1.38
C TYR A 134 -5.57 -2.74 -1.17
N THR A 135 -4.54 -3.47 -1.61
CA THR A 135 -4.38 -4.89 -1.29
C THR A 135 -4.16 -5.07 0.21
N CYS A 136 -3.32 -4.22 0.81
CA CYS A 136 -3.02 -4.27 2.24
C CYS A 136 -4.26 -3.95 3.10
N SER A 137 -5.01 -2.89 2.79
CA SER A 137 -6.17 -2.44 3.56
C SER A 137 -7.41 -3.32 3.33
N GLY A 138 -7.45 -4.05 2.21
CA GLY A 138 -8.65 -4.75 1.77
C GLY A 138 -9.77 -3.78 1.34
N THR A 139 -9.43 -2.50 1.14
CA THR A 139 -10.35 -1.50 0.62
C THR A 139 -10.25 -1.46 -0.89
N THR A 140 -11.39 -1.44 -1.56
CA THR A 140 -11.45 -1.08 -2.97
C THR A 140 -11.63 0.43 -3.05
N PRO A 141 -10.78 1.16 -3.77
CA PRO A 141 -11.03 2.56 -4.04
C PRO A 141 -12.36 2.69 -4.78
N GLU A 142 -13.23 3.58 -4.31
CA GLU A 142 -14.35 4.03 -5.11
C GLU A 142 -13.77 4.79 -6.30
N LEU A 143 -13.91 4.20 -7.49
CA LEU A 143 -13.54 4.86 -8.73
C LEU A 143 -14.42 6.09 -8.89
N THR A 144 -13.82 7.27 -8.74
CA THR A 144 -14.49 8.51 -9.07
C THR A 144 -14.69 8.49 -10.58
N HIS A 145 -15.93 8.28 -11.01
CA HIS A 145 -16.30 8.23 -12.43
C HIS A 145 -15.68 9.43 -13.17
N GLY A 146 -14.75 9.17 -14.10
CA GLY A 146 -14.12 10.18 -14.94
C GLY A 146 -12.60 10.36 -14.81
N GLU A 147 -11.90 9.54 -14.02
CA GLU A 147 -10.43 9.56 -13.94
C GLU A 147 -9.77 8.84 -15.13
N PHE A 148 -8.62 9.38 -15.55
CA PHE A 148 -7.82 8.89 -16.67
C PHE A 148 -6.67 8.02 -16.18
N TYR A 149 -6.45 6.88 -16.83
CA TYR A 149 -5.33 5.97 -16.56
C TYR A 149 -4.63 5.57 -17.87
N PRO A 150 -3.31 5.26 -17.84
CA PRO A 150 -2.58 4.97 -19.06
C PRO A 150 -2.95 3.60 -19.66
N ASP A 151 -3.16 3.53 -20.96
CA ASP A 151 -3.36 2.27 -21.68
C ASP A 151 -2.05 1.75 -22.27
N TRP A 152 -1.27 1.09 -21.43
CA TRP A 152 -0.06 0.39 -21.90
C TRP A 152 -0.35 -0.91 -22.63
N SER A 153 -1.58 -1.41 -22.58
CA SER A 153 -1.97 -2.69 -23.19
C SER A 153 -2.38 -2.54 -24.64
N GLY A 154 -2.92 -1.37 -25.01
CA GLY A 154 -3.35 -1.05 -26.38
C GLY A 154 -2.22 -0.75 -27.36
N GLY A 155 -0.97 -0.65 -26.89
CA GLY A 155 0.20 -0.41 -27.73
C GLY A 155 0.32 1.01 -28.32
N GLY A 156 -0.58 1.92 -27.91
CA GLY A 156 -0.53 3.35 -28.25
C GLY A 156 -0.22 4.21 -27.03
N SER A 157 0.08 5.48 -27.27
CA SER A 157 0.30 6.48 -26.21
C SER A 157 -1.05 7.08 -25.82
N THR A 158 -1.93 6.41 -25.08
CA THR A 158 -3.26 6.97 -24.75
C THR A 158 -3.67 6.73 -23.30
N CYS A 159 -4.57 7.57 -22.79
CA CYS A 159 -5.19 7.40 -21.49
C CYS A 159 -6.70 7.17 -21.62
N LEU A 160 -7.20 6.16 -20.90
CA LEU A 160 -8.61 5.77 -20.90
C LEU A 160 -9.32 6.34 -19.68
N ALA A 161 -10.59 6.72 -19.84
CA ALA A 161 -11.47 7.21 -18.78
C ALA A 161 -12.65 6.26 -18.51
N ASP A 162 -12.50 4.98 -18.80
CA ASP A 162 -13.61 4.02 -18.76
C ASP A 162 -13.85 3.40 -17.37
N GLY A 163 -12.98 3.66 -16.39
CA GLY A 163 -13.08 3.35 -14.95
C GLY A 163 -13.19 1.85 -14.62
N ASN A 164 -14.17 1.19 -15.20
CA ASN A 164 -14.53 -0.21 -14.98
C ASN A 164 -13.59 -1.23 -15.66
N LYS A 165 -12.52 -0.78 -16.34
CA LYS A 165 -11.54 -1.67 -16.99
C LYS A 165 -10.09 -1.38 -16.57
N ILE A 166 -9.90 -0.70 -15.44
CA ILE A 166 -8.56 -0.48 -14.89
C ILE A 166 -7.93 -1.84 -14.58
N PRO A 167 -6.74 -2.15 -15.10
CA PRO A 167 -6.05 -3.39 -14.79
C PRO A 167 -5.75 -3.54 -13.29
N ASP A 168 -5.84 -4.76 -12.76
CA ASP A 168 -5.66 -5.05 -11.32
C ASP A 168 -4.35 -4.47 -10.74
N TYR A 169 -3.26 -4.49 -11.50
CA TYR A 169 -1.97 -3.97 -11.07
C TYR A 169 -1.95 -2.44 -10.89
N MET A 170 -2.89 -1.71 -11.50
CA MET A 170 -3.05 -0.27 -11.30
C MET A 170 -3.92 0.04 -10.08
N ILE A 171 -4.69 -0.95 -9.58
CA ILE A 171 -5.51 -0.79 -8.38
C ILE A 171 -4.62 -0.61 -7.15
N GLY A 172 -3.49 -1.32 -7.03
CA GLY A 172 -2.60 -1.22 -5.87
C GLY A 172 -1.98 0.16 -5.63
N ASN A 173 -1.86 1.00 -6.68
CA ASN A 173 -1.27 2.35 -6.59
C ASN A 173 -2.00 3.37 -7.47
N GLN A 174 -3.30 3.54 -7.25
CA GLN A 174 -4.13 4.44 -8.04
C GLN A 174 -3.64 5.89 -8.06
N LYS A 175 -3.06 6.40 -6.97
CA LYS A 175 -2.52 7.76 -6.91
C LYS A 175 -1.47 8.02 -7.99
N TRP A 176 -0.70 6.98 -8.34
CA TRP A 176 0.29 7.06 -9.40
C TRP A 176 -0.34 6.96 -10.80
N PHE A 177 -1.25 5.99 -10.99
CA PHE A 177 -1.80 5.68 -12.30
C PHE A 177 -2.93 6.62 -12.72
N LEU A 178 -3.82 6.97 -11.80
CA LEU A 178 -5.01 7.78 -12.06
C LEU A 178 -4.67 9.27 -12.07
N SER A 179 -5.37 9.98 -12.95
CA SER A 179 -5.31 11.43 -13.08
C SER A 179 -6.70 12.01 -13.29
N THR A 180 -6.95 13.17 -12.71
CA THR A 180 -8.26 13.85 -12.81
C THR A 180 -8.53 14.45 -14.19
N THR A 181 -7.51 14.56 -15.05
CA THR A 181 -7.64 15.07 -16.43
C THR A 181 -6.79 14.26 -17.38
N LEU A 182 -7.17 14.26 -18.66
CA LEU A 182 -6.42 13.61 -19.74
C LEU A 182 -5.00 14.17 -19.82
N GLU A 183 -4.86 15.49 -19.71
CA GLU A 183 -3.57 16.20 -19.79
C GLU A 183 -2.60 15.71 -18.73
N LYS A 184 -3.03 15.62 -17.47
CA LYS A 184 -2.17 15.14 -16.39
C LYS A 184 -1.75 13.69 -16.57
N CYS A 185 -2.64 12.86 -17.13
CA CYS A 185 -2.31 11.48 -17.45
C CYS A 185 -1.23 11.41 -18.54
N CYS A 186 -1.43 12.14 -19.64
CA CYS A 186 -0.48 12.21 -20.75
C CYS A 186 0.86 12.80 -20.33
N GLU A 187 0.88 13.89 -19.56
CA GLU A 187 2.11 14.49 -19.04
C GLU A 187 2.90 13.55 -18.14
N ARG A 188 2.23 12.70 -17.36
CA ARG A 188 2.90 11.77 -16.45
C ARG A 188 3.43 10.54 -17.17
N HIS A 189 2.59 9.92 -18.01
CA HIS A 189 2.83 8.58 -18.53
C HIS A 189 3.21 8.55 -20.00
N PHE A 190 3.05 9.65 -20.74
CA PHE A 190 3.29 9.75 -22.19
C PHE A 190 3.91 11.11 -22.56
N TYR A 191 4.77 11.69 -21.72
CA TYR A 191 5.36 13.01 -21.98
C TYR A 191 6.17 13.08 -23.28
N TRP A 192 6.71 11.94 -23.72
CA TRP A 192 7.46 11.81 -24.97
C TRP A 192 6.57 11.81 -26.21
N ASP A 193 5.26 11.59 -26.05
CA ASP A 193 4.28 11.46 -27.13
C ASP A 193 2.96 12.15 -26.77
N ILE A 194 3.10 13.34 -26.16
CA ILE A 194 1.98 14.07 -25.55
C ILE A 194 0.90 14.44 -26.56
N ASN A 195 1.28 14.73 -27.81
CA ASN A 195 0.35 15.13 -28.86
C ASN A 195 -0.55 13.96 -29.29
N ASP A 196 0.04 12.77 -29.46
CA ASP A 196 -0.71 11.55 -29.78
C ASP A 196 -1.65 11.19 -28.61
N CYS A 197 -1.16 11.30 -27.38
CA CYS A 197 -1.95 11.01 -26.18
C CYS A 197 -3.14 11.93 -25.97
N LEU A 198 -2.97 13.23 -26.23
CA LEU A 198 -4.06 14.18 -26.16
C LEU A 198 -5.03 14.06 -27.36
N GLY A 199 -4.71 13.25 -28.37
CA GLY A 199 -5.42 13.24 -29.64
C GLY A 199 -5.35 14.59 -30.37
N THR A 200 -4.35 15.41 -30.03
CA THR A 200 -4.14 16.72 -30.64
C THR A 200 -3.13 16.57 -31.76
N THR A 201 -3.52 16.83 -33.00
CA THR A 201 -2.56 17.04 -34.08
C THR A 201 -1.61 18.14 -33.65
N ALA A 202 -0.30 17.85 -33.65
CA ALA A 202 0.73 18.82 -33.29
C ALA A 202 0.46 20.13 -34.03
N VAL A 203 0.18 21.20 -33.28
CA VAL A 203 -0.17 22.50 -33.86
C VAL A 203 1.13 23.19 -34.18
N GLY A 204 1.36 23.45 -35.47
CA GLY A 204 2.53 24.20 -35.90
C GLY A 204 2.58 25.58 -35.24
N THR A 205 3.78 26.03 -34.87
CA THR A 205 3.96 27.30 -34.15
C THR A 205 3.99 28.54 -35.05
N ASP A 206 3.74 28.36 -36.35
CA ASP A 206 3.90 29.37 -37.42
C ASP A 206 5.31 29.97 -37.55
N LYS A 207 6.30 29.40 -36.85
CA LYS A 207 7.72 29.76 -36.95
C LYS A 207 8.37 29.09 -38.16
N TRP A 208 9.59 29.49 -38.50
CA TRP A 208 10.30 28.98 -39.67
C TRP A 208 11.43 28.03 -39.27
N TYR A 209 11.55 26.89 -39.95
CA TYR A 209 12.65 25.94 -39.78
C TYR A 209 13.25 25.55 -41.13
N ALA A 210 14.46 25.00 -41.12
CA ALA A 210 15.18 24.63 -42.33
C ALA A 210 14.84 23.20 -42.75
N SER A 211 14.17 23.05 -43.90
CA SER A 211 14.10 21.76 -44.58
C SER A 211 15.39 21.57 -45.38
N TYR A 212 16.27 20.72 -44.85
CA TYR A 212 17.55 20.38 -45.48
C TYR A 212 17.39 19.56 -46.76
N GLU A 213 16.35 18.72 -46.82
CA GLU A 213 16.01 17.92 -48.01
C GLU A 213 15.57 18.81 -49.17
N ASP A 214 14.69 19.78 -48.90
CA ASP A 214 14.20 20.73 -49.90
C ASP A 214 15.15 21.93 -50.13
N GLN A 215 16.20 22.05 -49.32
CA GLN A 215 17.12 23.21 -49.28
C GLN A 215 16.36 24.55 -49.21
N LYS A 216 15.32 24.62 -48.38
CA LYS A 216 14.50 25.82 -48.20
C LYS A 216 14.04 25.97 -46.75
N CYS A 217 13.81 27.21 -46.32
CA CYS A 217 13.11 27.47 -45.07
C CYS A 217 11.59 27.39 -45.28
N VAL A 218 10.94 26.57 -44.47
CA VAL A 218 9.49 26.29 -44.49
C VAL A 218 8.87 26.70 -43.16
N GLN A 219 7.56 26.90 -43.14
CA GLN A 219 6.83 27.28 -41.94
C GLN A 219 6.33 26.03 -41.19
N ASP A 220 6.49 26.06 -39.87
CA ASP A 220 5.99 25.11 -38.88
C ASP A 220 4.46 25.23 -38.82
N CYS A 221 3.80 24.63 -39.80
CA CYS A 221 2.35 24.60 -39.97
C CYS A 221 1.94 23.44 -40.89
N SER A 222 0.66 23.10 -40.87
CA SER A 222 0.05 22.08 -41.73
C SER A 222 -0.71 22.75 -42.87
N GLY A 223 -0.52 22.28 -44.11
CA GLY A 223 -1.26 22.75 -45.28
C GLY A 223 -0.39 23.01 -46.51
N ALA A 224 -0.87 23.89 -47.39
CA ALA A 224 -0.16 24.28 -48.60
C ALA A 224 1.08 25.16 -48.27
N PRO A 225 2.05 25.26 -49.20
CA PRO A 225 3.18 26.17 -49.05
C PRO A 225 2.72 27.59 -48.66
N PRO A 226 3.38 28.25 -47.68
CA PRO A 226 4.75 27.98 -47.21
C PRO A 226 4.88 26.91 -46.11
N CYS A 227 3.81 26.23 -45.71
CA CYS A 227 3.86 25.15 -44.72
C CYS A 227 4.76 23.99 -45.18
N GLY A 228 5.65 23.55 -44.29
CA GLY A 228 6.54 22.41 -44.48
C GLY A 228 6.13 21.15 -43.74
N GLY A 229 5.02 21.20 -42.99
CA GLY A 229 4.72 20.25 -41.94
C GLY A 229 5.13 20.80 -40.57
N VAL A 230 4.68 20.11 -39.52
CA VAL A 230 4.99 20.47 -38.14
C VAL A 230 6.46 20.17 -37.86
N ALA A 231 7.17 21.15 -37.31
CA ALA A 231 8.60 21.05 -37.03
C ALA A 231 8.84 20.09 -35.87
N GLU A 232 9.89 19.27 -36.00
CA GLU A 232 10.30 18.32 -34.98
C GLU A 232 10.86 19.03 -33.74
N PRO A 233 10.93 18.36 -32.57
CA PRO A 233 11.45 18.98 -31.34
C PRO A 233 12.90 19.50 -31.45
N TRP A 234 13.70 18.91 -32.34
CA TRP A 234 15.10 19.30 -32.57
C TRP A 234 15.27 20.37 -33.66
N ASP A 235 14.21 20.76 -34.36
CA ASP A 235 14.30 21.79 -35.39
C ASP A 235 14.45 23.18 -34.78
N GLN A 236 15.52 23.89 -35.17
CA GLN A 236 15.71 25.27 -34.76
C GLN A 236 14.68 26.18 -35.43
N LYS A 237 13.79 26.76 -34.63
CA LYS A 237 12.72 27.64 -35.11
C LYS A 237 13.12 29.11 -35.08
N TYR A 238 12.80 29.84 -36.14
CA TYR A 238 13.09 31.25 -36.35
C TYR A 238 11.80 32.06 -36.50
N THR A 239 11.82 33.34 -36.14
CA THR A 239 10.62 34.18 -36.25
C THR A 239 10.33 34.62 -37.69
N SER A 240 11.30 34.49 -38.59
CA SER A 240 11.12 34.81 -40.02
C SER A 240 11.90 33.87 -40.94
N LYS A 241 11.44 33.76 -42.19
CA LYS A 241 12.12 33.01 -43.25
C LYS A 241 13.54 33.50 -43.48
N GLU A 242 13.76 34.81 -43.42
CA GLU A 242 15.05 35.47 -43.62
C GLU A 242 16.04 35.07 -42.53
N GLN A 243 15.59 35.01 -41.28
CA GLN A 243 16.41 34.58 -40.15
C GLN A 243 16.80 33.10 -40.28
N CYS A 244 15.83 32.25 -40.66
CA CYS A 244 16.12 30.84 -40.93
C CYS A 244 17.15 30.68 -42.06
N CYS A 245 16.96 31.38 -43.19
CA CYS A 245 17.88 31.32 -44.33
C CYS A 245 19.29 31.80 -43.95
N LYS A 246 19.41 32.87 -43.17
CA LYS A 246 20.71 33.36 -42.68
C LYS A 246 21.37 32.41 -41.68
N GLY A 247 20.58 31.79 -40.81
CA GLY A 247 21.06 30.93 -39.73
C GLY A 247 21.41 29.51 -40.16
N GLN A 248 20.60 28.92 -41.03
CA GLN A 248 20.64 27.49 -41.35
C GLN A 248 20.99 27.18 -42.81
N LEU A 249 20.81 28.10 -43.76
CA LEU A 249 20.94 27.81 -45.20
C LEU A 249 21.65 28.93 -45.97
N SER A 250 22.60 29.64 -45.33
CA SER A 250 23.27 30.82 -45.92
C SER A 250 24.06 30.50 -47.19
N TRP A 251 24.47 29.23 -47.37
CA TRP A 251 25.15 28.76 -48.56
C TRP A 251 24.21 28.57 -49.76
N VAL A 252 22.90 28.37 -49.54
CA VAL A 252 21.92 28.09 -50.60
C VAL A 252 21.59 29.37 -51.37
N ALA A 253 21.76 29.35 -52.69
CA ALA A 253 21.56 30.53 -53.56
C ALA A 253 20.17 31.17 -53.42
N LYS A 254 19.12 30.37 -53.22
CA LYS A 254 17.73 30.84 -53.00
C LYS A 254 17.52 31.55 -51.65
N CYS A 255 18.43 31.35 -50.69
CA CYS A 255 18.45 32.02 -49.38
C CYS A 255 19.43 33.21 -49.35
N ARG A 256 20.15 33.49 -50.44
CA ARG A 256 21.01 34.68 -50.55
C ARG A 256 20.16 35.86 -50.99
N PHE A 257 19.70 36.65 -50.03
CA PHE A 257 19.06 37.94 -50.30
C PHE A 257 20.09 38.85 -50.99
N LYS A 258 19.77 39.34 -52.20
CA LYS A 258 20.54 40.37 -52.90
C LYS A 258 20.30 41.73 -52.27
#